data_AF-A0A2H0M0Z3-F1
#
_entry.id   AF-A0A2H0M0Z3-F1
#
_cell.length_a   1.000
_cell.length_b   1.000
_cell.length_c   1.000
_cell.angle_alpha   90.00
_cell.angle_beta   90.00
_cell.angle_gamma   90.00
#
_symmetry.space_group_name_H-M   'P 1'
#
loop_
_entity.id
_entity.type
_entity.pdbx_description
1 polymer ?
#
loop_
_entity_poly.entity_id
_entity_poly.type
_entity_poly.pdbx_seq_one_letter_code
_entity_poly.pdbx_strand_id
1 'polypeptide(L)'
;MVIGISPYLTLFFTKIKIGDIEARSARSAGRSQGLTTKLPSPIESQLIEPSRNLSPEAKKILATLWKYQKQTFKDDNSKRWTFRLFPNAQHYATYLAAISELLKIGLISLDFEKEYCMLTNEGMSFVDNNSELTTYTDIYKF
;
A
#
# COMPACT_ATOMS: atom_id res chain seq x y z
N MET A 1 43.81 11.24 11.49
CA MET A 1 43.99 10.09 10.58
C MET A 1 43.46 8.84 11.28
N VAL A 2 42.22 8.45 10.99
CA VAL A 2 41.75 7.05 10.85
C VAL A 2 40.47 7.14 10.02
N ILE A 3 40.48 6.59 8.81
CA ILE A 3 39.34 6.50 7.89
C ILE A 3 38.74 5.10 8.11
N GLY A 4 37.53 5.04 8.66
CA GLY A 4 36.79 3.79 8.87
C GLY A 4 36.01 3.43 7.60
N ILE A 5 36.59 2.54 6.79
CA ILE A 5 36.01 2.03 5.55
C ILE A 5 35.08 0.87 5.94
N SER A 6 33.77 1.01 5.72
CA SER A 6 32.80 -0.07 5.93
C SER A 6 32.75 -0.95 4.68
N PRO A 7 33.15 -2.24 4.74
CA PRO A 7 33.19 -3.09 3.56
C PRO A 7 31.82 -3.68 3.22
N TYR A 8 31.40 -3.42 1.99
CA TYR A 8 30.61 -4.25 1.08
C TYR A 8 29.74 -5.37 1.68
N LEU A 9 28.43 -5.15 1.58
CA LEU A 9 27.38 -6.14 1.79
C LEU A 9 27.32 -7.05 0.54
N THR A 10 28.02 -8.18 0.60
CA THR A 10 28.03 -9.20 -0.46
C THR A 10 26.73 -10.01 -0.40
N LEU A 11 25.86 -9.84 -1.40
CA LEU A 11 24.65 -10.66 -1.56
C LEU A 11 25.01 -12.00 -2.21
N PHE A 12 24.87 -13.09 -1.45
CA PHE A 12 25.01 -14.46 -1.96
C PHE A 12 23.68 -14.92 -2.58
N PHE A 13 23.62 -15.01 -3.91
CA PHE A 13 22.54 -15.70 -4.60
C PHE A 13 22.88 -17.19 -4.72
N THR A 14 22.32 -17.99 -3.82
CA THR A 14 22.41 -19.46 -3.88
C THR A 14 21.56 -19.96 -5.05
N LYS A 15 22.22 -20.46 -6.10
CA LYS A 15 21.62 -21.17 -7.24
C LYS A 15 20.77 -22.35 -6.75
N ILE A 16 19.45 -22.28 -6.96
CA ILE A 16 18.58 -23.45 -6.88
C ILE A 16 18.72 -24.21 -8.20
N LYS A 17 19.34 -25.40 -8.16
CA LYS A 17 19.29 -26.39 -9.24
C LYS A 17 18.01 -27.22 -9.05
N ILE A 18 17.05 -27.06 -9.96
CA ILE A 18 15.89 -27.96 -10.08
C ILE A 18 16.32 -29.15 -10.93
N GLY A 19 16.15 -30.34 -10.37
CA GLY A 19 16.65 -31.61 -10.90
C GLY A 19 15.84 -32.16 -12.07
N ASP A 20 16.52 -33.10 -12.72
CA ASP A 20 16.17 -33.96 -13.84
C ASP A 20 14.71 -34.41 -13.96
N ILE A 21 14.21 -34.32 -15.19
CA ILE A 21 12.96 -34.91 -15.66
C ILE A 21 13.36 -36.03 -16.62
N GLU A 22 13.37 -37.28 -16.13
CA GLU A 22 13.45 -38.45 -17.00
C GLU A 22 12.08 -39.11 -17.21
N ALA A 23 11.62 -38.96 -18.45
CA ALA A 23 11.19 -40.01 -19.35
C ALA A 23 10.13 -41.04 -18.91
N ARG A 24 8.95 -40.98 -19.54
CA ARG A 24 8.24 -42.16 -20.06
C ARG A 24 7.49 -41.88 -21.38
N SER A 25 8.16 -42.28 -22.46
CA SER A 25 7.70 -42.97 -23.68
C SER A 25 6.24 -42.83 -24.18
N ALA A 26 6.14 -42.17 -25.34
CA ALA A 26 5.59 -42.65 -26.62
C ALA A 26 4.17 -43.27 -26.70
N ARG A 27 3.27 -42.59 -27.41
CA ARG A 27 2.80 -42.92 -28.79
C ARG A 27 1.43 -42.29 -29.09
N SER A 28 1.27 -41.92 -30.36
CA SER A 28 0.01 -41.98 -31.14
C SER A 28 -0.77 -40.68 -31.39
N ALA A 29 -0.69 -40.27 -32.66
CA ALA A 29 -1.77 -39.82 -33.53
C ALA A 29 -2.56 -38.52 -33.19
N GLY A 30 -2.23 -37.48 -33.97
CA GLY A 30 -3.19 -36.78 -34.83
C GLY A 30 -4.53 -36.37 -34.21
N ARG A 31 -4.57 -35.14 -33.67
CA ARG A 31 -5.77 -34.31 -33.73
C ARG A 31 -5.38 -32.84 -33.59
N SER A 32 -5.40 -32.13 -34.70
CA SER A 32 -5.47 -30.68 -34.75
C SER A 32 -6.80 -30.26 -34.11
N GLN A 33 -6.75 -29.91 -32.82
CA GLN A 33 -7.85 -29.26 -32.13
C GLN A 33 -7.41 -27.86 -31.71
N GLY A 34 -8.01 -26.89 -32.40
CA GLY A 34 -8.40 -25.57 -31.92
C GLY A 34 -7.46 -24.89 -30.94
N LEU A 35 -6.59 -24.05 -31.49
CA LEU A 35 -5.99 -22.92 -30.80
C LEU A 35 -7.11 -21.97 -30.33
N THR A 36 -7.70 -22.22 -29.16
CA THR A 36 -8.48 -21.19 -28.46
C THR A 36 -7.57 -20.59 -27.39
N THR A 37 -6.68 -19.69 -27.80
CA THR A 37 -5.96 -18.80 -26.90
C THR A 37 -6.95 -17.79 -26.34
N LYS A 38 -7.89 -18.23 -25.48
CA LYS A 38 -8.56 -17.31 -24.56
C LYS A 38 -7.53 -16.99 -23.50
N LEU A 39 -6.72 -15.95 -23.77
CA LEU A 39 -6.04 -15.26 -22.68
C LEU A 39 -7.13 -14.91 -21.65
N PRO A 40 -6.95 -15.23 -20.36
CA PRO A 40 -7.73 -14.55 -19.35
C PRO A 40 -7.49 -13.06 -19.57
N SER A 41 -8.56 -12.34 -19.92
CA SER A 41 -8.54 -10.89 -20.00
C SER A 41 -7.80 -10.35 -18.78
N PRO A 42 -6.92 -9.35 -18.93
CA PRO A 42 -6.34 -8.66 -17.79
C PRO A 42 -7.49 -8.37 -16.84
N ILE A 43 -7.37 -8.80 -15.58
CA ILE A 43 -8.35 -8.45 -14.55
C ILE A 43 -8.36 -6.93 -14.58
N GLU A 44 -9.40 -6.38 -15.20
CA GLU A 44 -9.67 -4.97 -15.27
C GLU A 44 -9.74 -4.59 -13.81
N SER A 45 -8.67 -3.91 -13.36
CA SER A 45 -8.56 -3.41 -12.02
C SER A 45 -9.72 -2.46 -11.91
N GLN A 46 -10.84 -2.96 -11.37
CA GLN A 46 -12.02 -2.18 -11.13
C GLN A 46 -11.51 -1.05 -10.27
N LEU A 47 -11.35 0.10 -10.90
CA LEU A 47 -11.01 1.34 -10.25
C LEU A 47 -12.28 1.62 -9.47
N ILE A 48 -12.30 1.09 -8.24
CA ILE A 48 -13.37 1.31 -7.29
C ILE A 48 -13.31 2.82 -7.09
N GLU A 49 -14.15 3.54 -7.84
CA GLU A 49 -14.43 4.94 -7.62
C GLU A 49 -14.63 5.07 -6.11
N PRO A 50 -13.71 5.74 -5.38
CA PRO A 50 -13.70 5.73 -3.94
C PRO A 50 -15.01 6.36 -3.50
N SER A 51 -15.96 5.48 -3.16
CA SER A 51 -17.33 5.84 -2.90
C SER A 51 -17.31 6.90 -1.80
N ARG A 52 -17.97 8.04 -2.05
CA ARG A 52 -17.97 9.25 -1.19
C ARG A 52 -18.36 9.03 0.28
N ASN A 53 -18.68 7.80 0.67
CA ASN A 53 -19.08 7.38 2.00
C ASN A 53 -17.91 6.78 2.78
N LEU A 54 -16.92 7.61 3.10
CA LEU A 54 -15.91 7.24 4.10
C LEU A 54 -16.50 7.32 5.50
N SER A 55 -16.14 6.38 6.38
CA SER A 55 -16.50 6.47 7.80
C SER A 55 -15.96 7.76 8.44
N PRO A 56 -16.62 8.31 9.48
CA PRO A 56 -16.15 9.52 10.15
C PRO A 56 -14.71 9.41 10.67
N GLU A 57 -14.34 8.22 11.14
CA GLU A 57 -12.99 7.91 11.61
C GLU A 57 -11.96 7.85 10.46
N ALA A 58 -12.34 7.31 9.29
CA ALA A 58 -11.49 7.34 8.10
C ALA A 58 -11.24 8.78 7.62
N LYS A 59 -12.28 9.63 7.62
CA LYS A 59 -12.13 11.06 7.32
C LYS A 59 -11.17 11.75 8.30
N LYS A 60 -11.30 11.45 9.60
CA LYS A 60 -10.43 11.95 10.67
C LYS A 60 -8.96 11.56 10.47
N ILE A 61 -8.67 10.31 10.10
CA ILE A 61 -7.32 9.84 9.81
C ILE A 61 -6.72 10.58 8.61
N LEU A 62 -7.45 10.67 7.49
CA LEU A 62 -6.97 11.37 6.29
C LEU A 62 -6.70 12.86 6.55
N ALA A 63 -7.63 13.53 7.23
CA ALA A 63 -7.48 14.94 7.61
C ALA A 63 -6.28 15.17 8.54
N THR A 64 -6.07 14.26 9.49
CA THR A 64 -4.90 14.28 10.39
C THR A 64 -3.61 14.19 9.59
N LEU A 65 -3.47 13.16 8.74
CA LEU A 65 -2.28 12.96 7.92
C LEU A 65 -2.00 14.18 7.04
N TRP A 66 -3.04 14.68 6.37
CA TRP A 66 -2.91 15.80 5.45
C TRP A 66 -2.45 17.09 6.15
N LYS A 67 -3.07 17.41 7.28
CA LYS A 67 -2.72 18.60 8.06
C LYS A 67 -1.24 18.58 8.47
N TYR A 68 -0.78 17.49 9.08
CA TYR A 68 0.60 17.41 9.54
C TYR A 68 1.60 17.23 8.40
N GLN A 69 1.21 16.60 7.28
CA GLN A 69 2.00 16.56 6.05
C GLN A 69 2.29 17.99 5.56
N LYS A 70 1.25 18.82 5.40
CA LYS A 70 1.39 20.22 4.96
C LYS A 70 2.13 21.08 5.98
N GLN A 71 1.88 20.88 7.27
CA GLN A 71 2.57 21.63 8.32
C GLN A 71 4.07 21.32 8.38
N THR A 72 4.45 20.04 8.21
CA THR A 72 5.85 19.59 8.36
C THR A 72 6.66 19.77 7.08
N PHE A 73 6.08 19.43 5.93
CA PHE A 73 6.80 19.33 4.66
C PHE A 73 6.36 20.38 3.63
N LYS A 74 5.31 21.16 3.90
CA LYS A 74 4.76 22.18 2.98
C LYS A 74 4.41 21.58 1.61
N ASP A 75 5.25 21.83 0.61
CA ASP A 75 5.07 21.38 -0.77
C ASP A 75 6.04 20.25 -1.16
N ASP A 76 6.87 19.79 -0.21
CA ASP A 76 7.77 18.66 -0.42
C ASP A 76 6.99 17.33 -0.39
N ASN A 77 6.56 16.90 -1.58
CA ASN A 77 5.91 15.62 -1.80
C ASN A 77 6.89 14.43 -1.90
N SER A 78 8.18 14.60 -1.61
CA SER A 78 9.12 13.46 -1.54
C SER A 78 9.08 12.74 -0.19
N LYS A 79 8.59 13.43 0.86
CA LYS A 79 8.50 12.90 2.23
C LYS A 79 7.07 12.57 2.60
N ARG A 80 6.88 11.62 3.51
CA ARG A 80 5.57 11.25 4.07
C ARG A 80 5.60 11.40 5.57
N TRP A 81 4.63 12.12 6.10
CA TRP A 81 4.36 12.19 7.52
C TRP A 81 3.62 10.93 7.93
N THR A 82 3.98 10.39 9.08
CA THR A 82 3.45 9.13 9.58
C THR A 82 3.01 9.26 11.03
N PHE A 83 2.00 8.48 11.42
CA PHE A 83 1.65 8.31 12.83
C PHE A 83 1.05 6.94 13.10
N ARG A 84 0.93 6.62 14.38
CA ARG A 84 0.17 5.47 14.88
C ARG A 84 -0.55 5.86 16.17
N LEU A 85 -1.63 5.16 16.46
CA LEU A 85 -2.24 5.18 17.79
C LEU A 85 -1.74 4.00 18.60
N PHE A 86 -1.56 4.22 19.90
CA PHE A 86 -1.19 3.14 20.82
C PHE A 86 -2.42 2.27 21.15
N PRO A 87 -2.25 0.96 21.40
CA PRO A 87 -3.35 0.05 21.71
C PRO A 87 -4.21 0.43 22.93
N ASN A 88 -3.67 1.23 23.84
CA ASN A 88 -4.38 1.73 25.02
C ASN A 88 -5.23 2.98 24.75
N ALA A 89 -5.22 3.53 23.54
CA ALA A 89 -6.03 4.69 23.19
C ALA A 89 -7.53 4.29 23.13
N GLN A 90 -8.40 5.16 23.64
CA GLN A 90 -9.85 4.91 23.68
C GLN A 90 -10.46 4.61 22.30
N HIS A 91 -9.91 5.21 21.24
CA HIS A 91 -10.39 5.07 19.86
C HIS A 91 -9.57 4.08 19.03
N TYR A 92 -8.74 3.24 19.66
CA TYR A 92 -7.86 2.33 18.92
C TYR A 92 -8.64 1.34 18.05
N ALA A 93 -9.75 0.78 18.55
CA ALA A 93 -10.56 -0.17 17.81
C ALA A 93 -11.22 0.46 16.55
N THR A 94 -11.76 1.68 16.67
CA THR A 94 -12.36 2.39 15.54
C THR A 94 -11.30 2.81 14.53
N TYR A 95 -10.15 3.25 15.00
CA TYR A 95 -8.98 3.57 14.18
C TYR A 95 -8.54 2.37 13.31
N LEU A 96 -8.43 1.16 13.88
CA LEU A 96 -8.07 -0.03 13.11
C LEU A 96 -9.11 -0.37 12.04
N ALA A 97 -10.41 -0.24 12.35
CA ALA A 97 -11.48 -0.47 11.39
C ALA A 97 -11.39 0.52 10.21
N ALA A 98 -11.15 1.81 10.51
CA ALA A 98 -10.99 2.86 9.51
C ALA A 98 -9.70 2.69 8.68
N ILE A 99 -8.61 2.21 9.27
CA ILE A 99 -7.40 1.85 8.52
C ILE A 99 -7.68 0.74 7.52
N SER A 100 -8.40 -0.30 7.92
CA SER A 100 -8.76 -1.39 7.00
C SER A 100 -9.59 -0.89 5.83
N GLU A 101 -10.53 0.02 6.08
CA GLU A 101 -11.32 0.70 5.05
C GLU A 101 -10.43 1.49 4.07
N LEU A 102 -9.56 2.35 4.59
CA LEU A 102 -8.68 3.20 3.77
C LEU A 102 -7.62 2.40 2.99
N LEU A 103 -7.12 1.29 3.56
CA LEU A 103 -6.19 0.38 2.88
C LEU A 103 -6.84 -0.31 1.68
N LYS A 104 -8.09 -0.77 1.81
CA LYS A 104 -8.83 -1.41 0.71
C LYS A 104 -9.01 -0.47 -0.49
N ILE A 105 -9.14 0.82 -0.21
CA ILE A 105 -9.32 1.87 -1.24
C ILE A 105 -7.95 2.36 -1.76
N GLY A 106 -6.86 2.07 -1.07
CA GLY A 106 -5.50 2.46 -1.47
C GLY A 106 -5.15 3.93 -1.19
N LEU A 107 -5.86 4.59 -0.26
CA LEU A 107 -5.58 5.99 0.12
C LEU A 107 -4.47 6.10 1.16
N ILE A 108 -4.17 5.01 1.87
CA ILE A 108 -3.09 4.94 2.85
C ILE A 108 -2.22 3.71 2.62
N SER A 109 -1.01 3.76 3.17
CA SER A 109 -0.11 2.64 3.29
C SER A 109 0.28 2.45 4.75
N LEU A 110 0.59 1.20 5.12
CA LEU A 110 1.11 0.85 6.43
C LEU A 110 2.54 0.35 6.31
N ASP A 111 3.41 0.85 7.20
CA ASP A 111 4.67 0.20 7.52
C ASP A 111 4.38 -0.97 8.47
N PHE A 112 4.51 -2.21 8.00
CA PHE A 112 4.20 -3.41 8.79
C PHE A 112 5.12 -3.63 9.99
N GLU A 113 6.35 -3.08 9.97
CA GLU A 113 7.29 -3.27 11.08
C GLU A 113 6.99 -2.31 12.23
N LYS A 114 6.55 -1.10 11.90
CA LYS A 114 6.35 -0.02 12.89
C LYS A 114 4.89 0.32 13.16
N GLU A 115 3.99 -0.26 12.36
CA GLU A 115 2.55 0.00 12.35
C GLU A 115 2.21 1.47 12.10
N TYR A 116 3.07 2.16 11.36
CA TYR A 116 2.87 3.55 11.01
C TYR A 116 2.00 3.68 9.76
N CYS A 117 0.99 4.54 9.85
CA CYS A 117 0.12 4.90 8.75
C CYS A 117 0.62 6.15 8.03
N MET A 118 0.57 6.15 6.70
CA MET A 118 0.96 7.26 5.84
C MET A 118 0.07 7.38 4.60
N LEU A 119 -0.02 8.58 4.02
CA LEU A 119 -0.76 8.80 2.77
C LEU A 119 0.00 8.23 1.56
N THR A 120 -0.74 7.60 0.65
CA THR A 120 -0.24 7.26 -0.69
C THR A 120 -0.28 8.50 -1.60
N ASN A 121 0.22 8.38 -2.83
CA ASN A 121 0.13 9.47 -3.82
C ASN A 121 -1.33 9.73 -4.20
N GLU A 122 -2.09 8.66 -4.31
CA GLU A 122 -3.53 8.64 -4.55
C GLU A 122 -4.26 9.27 -3.37
N GLY A 123 -3.88 8.93 -2.13
CA GLY A 123 -4.41 9.52 -0.90
C GLY A 123 -4.20 11.04 -0.82
N MET A 124 -2.98 11.51 -1.10
CA MET A 124 -2.70 12.95 -1.14
C MET A 124 -3.56 13.66 -2.20
N SER A 125 -3.62 13.11 -3.42
CA SER A 125 -4.42 13.68 -4.50
C SER A 125 -5.91 13.68 -4.17
N PHE A 126 -6.41 12.62 -3.51
CA PHE A 126 -7.80 12.51 -3.09
C PHE A 126 -8.17 13.57 -2.04
N VAL A 127 -7.32 13.77 -1.03
CA VAL A 127 -7.59 14.77 0.02
C VAL A 127 -7.48 16.19 -0.53
N ASP A 128 -6.51 16.48 -1.39
CA ASP A 128 -6.33 17.80 -2.00
C ASP A 128 -7.55 18.21 -2.84
N ASN A 129 -8.14 17.25 -3.56
CA ASN A 129 -9.34 17.46 -4.37
C ASN A 129 -10.65 17.47 -3.54
N ASN A 130 -10.62 17.11 -2.26
CA ASN A 130 -11.81 17.00 -1.42
C ASN A 130 -11.81 18.05 -0.30
N SER A 131 -12.49 19.17 -0.57
CA SER A 131 -12.61 20.31 0.37
C SER A 131 -13.20 19.95 1.74
N GLU A 132 -14.01 18.89 1.84
CA GLU A 132 -14.55 18.44 3.14
C GLU A 132 -13.45 17.94 4.08
N LEU A 133 -12.42 17.28 3.52
CA LEU A 133 -11.34 16.69 4.30
C LEU A 133 -10.30 17.74 4.69
N THR A 134 -10.08 18.75 3.85
CA THR A 134 -9.14 19.83 4.14
C THR A 134 -9.66 20.77 5.23
N THR A 135 -10.98 20.91 5.35
CA THR A 135 -11.65 21.74 6.38
C THR A 135 -12.08 20.94 7.61
N TYR A 136 -11.85 19.62 7.63
CA TYR A 136 -12.27 18.74 8.70
C TYR A 136 -11.57 19.08 10.03
N THR A 137 -12.36 19.45 11.04
CA THR A 137 -11.83 19.95 12.32
C THR A 137 -11.53 18.87 13.35
N ASP A 138 -12.22 17.73 13.26
CA ASP A 138 -12.00 16.61 14.19
C ASP A 138 -10.80 15.78 13.72
N ILE A 139 -9.64 16.04 14.31
CA ILE A 139 -8.37 15.41 13.97
C ILE A 139 -7.67 14.91 15.23
N TYR A 140 -6.73 13.98 15.05
CA TYR A 140 -5.83 13.59 16.14
C TYR A 140 -4.84 14.73 16.44
N LYS A 141 -4.58 14.95 17.73
CA LYS A 141 -3.65 15.95 18.23
C LYS A 141 -2.45 15.25 18.86
N PHE A 142 -1.25 15.66 18.45
CA PHE A 142 0.03 15.12 18.91
C PHE A 142 0.89 16.24 19.46
#